data_AF-A0A3N0YGJ1-F1
#
_entry.id   AF-A0A3N0YGJ1-F1
#
_cell.length_a   1.000
_cell.length_b   1.000
_cell.length_c   1.000
_cell.angle_alpha   90.00
_cell.angle_beta   90.00
_cell.angle_gamma   90.00
#
_symmetry.space_group_name_H-M   'P 1'
#
loop_
_entity.id
_entity.type
_entity.pdbx_description
1 polymer ?
#
loop_
_entity_poly.entity_id
_entity_poly.type
_entity_poly.pdbx_seq_one_letter_code
_entity_poly.pdbx_strand_id
1 'polypeptide(L)'
;MGCLGNSKTEDQRNEEKAQREANKKIEKQLQKDKQIYRATHRLLLLGAGESGKSTIVKQMRILHVNGFNAEEKKQKIQDIKNNIKEAIETIVTAMSMLVPPVQLACPANKFRIDYVLNLANQKDFEFTADLPAPSSPRQVLCLGKGEWRAALTCANGPA
;
A
#
# COMPACT_ATOMS: atom_id res chain seq x y z
N MET A 1 75.48 17.18 29.71
CA MET A 1 74.41 16.40 29.05
C MET A 1 73.14 16.58 29.85
N GLY A 2 72.25 17.48 29.41
CA GLY A 2 70.98 17.74 30.09
C GLY A 2 69.92 16.76 29.61
N CYS A 3 69.47 15.89 30.51
CA CYS A 3 68.33 14.99 30.29
C CYS A 3 67.05 15.83 30.50
N LEU A 4 66.42 16.27 29.41
CA LEU A 4 65.17 17.04 29.44
C LEU A 4 64.00 16.08 29.69
N GLY A 5 63.54 16.05 30.95
CA GLY A 5 62.32 15.37 31.36
C GLY A 5 61.09 16.10 30.84
N ASN A 6 60.35 15.44 29.95
CA ASN A 6 59.10 15.95 29.40
C ASN A 6 57.97 15.72 30.42
N SER A 7 57.74 16.67 31.33
CA SER A 7 56.60 16.64 32.25
C SER A 7 55.33 17.07 31.51
N LYS A 8 54.53 16.10 31.06
CA LYS A 8 53.17 16.36 30.57
C LYS A 8 52.37 17.10 31.65
N THR A 9 51.69 18.18 31.27
CA THR A 9 50.78 18.92 32.15
C THR A 9 49.63 18.00 32.60
N GLU A 10 49.13 18.17 33.83
CA GLU A 10 48.04 17.35 34.39
C GLU A 10 46.78 17.33 33.51
N ASP A 11 46.49 18.42 32.80
CA ASP A 11 45.37 18.52 31.85
C ASP A 11 45.52 17.56 30.66
N GLN A 12 46.72 17.44 30.07
CA GLN A 12 46.99 16.48 28.99
C GLN A 12 46.82 15.04 29.46
N ARG A 13 47.16 14.76 30.73
CA ARG A 13 47.01 13.42 31.33
C ARG A 13 45.54 13.07 31.56
N ASN A 14 44.73 14.06 31.95
CA ASN A 14 43.29 13.91 32.11
C ASN A 14 42.57 13.74 30.78
N GLU A 15 42.96 14.47 29.74
CA GLU A 15 42.45 14.29 28.37
C GLU A 15 42.82 12.91 27.79
N GLU A 16 44.07 12.47 27.93
CA GLU A 16 44.48 11.11 27.51
C GLU A 16 43.68 10.03 28.25
N LYS A 17 43.33 10.25 29.52
CA LYS A 17 42.52 9.32 30.32
C LYS A 17 41.06 9.31 29.85
N ALA A 18 40.47 10.48 29.62
CA ALA A 18 39.11 10.61 29.09
C ALA A 18 38.99 9.97 27.70
N GLN A 19 39.99 10.17 26.83
CA GLN A 19 40.05 9.60 25.49
C GLN A 19 40.20 8.06 25.54
N ARG A 20 41.01 7.53 26.48
CA ARG A 20 41.11 6.09 26.72
C ARG A 20 39.80 5.50 27.24
N GLU A 21 39.11 6.18 28.13
CA GLU A 21 37.80 5.74 28.64
C GLU A 21 36.73 5.76 27.55
N ALA A 22 36.70 6.78 26.69
CA ALA A 22 35.83 6.85 25.52
C ALA A 22 36.14 5.70 24.54
N ASN A 23 37.42 5.49 24.19
CA ASN A 23 37.83 4.38 23.33
C ASN A 23 37.44 3.01 23.93
N LYS A 24 37.59 2.82 25.23
CA LYS A 24 37.17 1.59 25.91
C LYS A 24 35.66 1.37 25.87
N LYS A 25 34.85 2.43 25.95
CA LYS A 25 33.38 2.35 25.78
C LYS A 25 33.02 1.96 24.34
N ILE A 26 33.67 2.57 23.36
CA ILE A 26 33.47 2.26 21.93
C ILE A 26 33.84 0.80 21.63
N GLU A 27 34.99 0.33 22.11
CA GLU A 27 35.44 -1.06 21.89
C GLU A 27 34.46 -2.08 22.49
N LYS A 28 33.92 -1.79 23.70
CA LYS A 28 32.89 -2.62 24.32
C LYS A 28 31.59 -2.65 23.51
N GLN A 29 31.19 -1.51 22.94
CA GLN A 29 30.00 -1.45 22.09
C GLN A 29 30.22 -2.24 20.80
N LEU A 30 31.37 -2.08 20.16
CA LEU A 30 31.78 -2.84 18.97
C LEU A 30 31.77 -4.36 19.20
N GLN A 31 32.24 -4.82 20.35
CA GLN A 31 32.20 -6.25 20.68
C GLN A 31 30.77 -6.78 20.82
N LYS A 32 29.88 -6.03 21.48
CA LYS A 32 28.46 -6.38 21.58
C LYS A 32 27.80 -6.42 20.20
N ASP A 33 28.03 -5.40 19.39
CA ASP A 33 27.45 -5.30 18.04
C ASP A 33 27.98 -6.42 17.13
N LYS A 34 29.26 -6.78 17.24
CA LYS A 34 29.83 -7.96 16.54
C LYS A 34 29.13 -9.26 16.93
N GLN A 35 28.80 -9.43 18.20
CA GLN A 35 28.12 -10.64 18.69
C GLN A 35 26.68 -10.70 18.18
N ILE A 36 25.96 -9.59 18.22
CA ILE A 36 24.60 -9.46 17.65
C ILE A 36 24.63 -9.72 16.15
N TYR A 37 25.60 -9.14 15.44
CA TYR A 37 25.76 -9.30 14.00
C TYR A 37 26.02 -10.76 13.62
N ARG A 38 26.87 -11.47 14.37
CA ARG A 38 27.14 -12.91 14.15
C ARG A 38 25.94 -13.80 14.46
N ALA A 39 25.09 -13.40 15.41
CA ALA A 39 23.86 -14.12 15.74
C ALA A 39 22.70 -13.86 14.77
N THR A 40 22.76 -12.77 13.99
CA THR A 40 21.69 -12.37 13.07
C THR A 40 21.80 -13.13 11.75
N HIS A 41 20.75 -13.88 11.39
CA HIS A 41 20.67 -14.58 10.10
C HIS A 41 20.18 -13.63 9.01
N ARG A 42 21.02 -13.39 7.99
CA ARG A 42 20.71 -12.47 6.88
C ARG A 42 20.12 -13.27 5.72
N LEU A 43 18.84 -13.07 5.44
CA LEU A 43 18.13 -13.72 4.34
C LEU A 43 17.95 -12.74 3.19
N LEU A 44 18.21 -13.19 1.97
CA LEU A 44 17.98 -12.43 0.74
C LEU A 44 16.86 -13.10 -0.06
N LEU A 45 15.83 -12.33 -0.41
CA LEU A 45 14.74 -12.79 -1.24
C LEU A 45 15.00 -12.37 -2.69
N LEU A 46 15.23 -13.35 -3.58
CA LEU A 46 15.45 -13.15 -5.01
C LEU A 46 14.27 -13.67 -5.82
N GLY A 47 13.97 -13.01 -6.95
CA GLY A 47 12.88 -13.40 -7.84
C GLY A 47 12.51 -12.27 -8.80
N ALA A 48 11.75 -12.59 -9.85
CA ALA A 48 11.24 -11.63 -10.83
C ALA A 48 10.35 -10.53 -10.20
N GLY A 49 10.05 -9.45 -10.93
CA GLY A 49 9.02 -8.49 -10.53
C GLY A 49 7.72 -9.23 -10.14
N GLU A 50 7.01 -8.72 -9.13
CA GLU A 50 5.69 -9.23 -8.71
C GLU A 50 5.61 -10.67 -8.16
N SER A 51 6.73 -11.41 -8.09
CA SER A 51 6.83 -12.78 -7.52
C SER A 51 6.43 -12.95 -6.03
N GLY A 52 5.93 -11.90 -5.37
CA GLY A 52 5.45 -11.99 -3.98
C GLY A 52 6.52 -11.85 -2.90
N LYS A 53 7.75 -11.44 -3.25
CA LYS A 53 8.83 -11.16 -2.25
C LYS A 53 8.36 -10.21 -1.14
N SER A 54 7.69 -9.12 -1.51
CA SER A 54 7.13 -8.16 -0.56
C SER A 54 6.04 -8.77 0.32
N THR A 55 5.31 -9.76 -0.19
CA THR A 55 4.29 -10.50 0.57
C THR A 55 4.93 -11.36 1.65
N ILE A 56 6.03 -12.06 1.35
CA ILE A 56 6.79 -12.85 2.34
C ILE A 56 7.29 -11.96 3.47
N VAL A 57 7.86 -10.79 3.14
CA VAL A 57 8.32 -9.83 4.16
C VAL A 57 7.16 -9.32 5.02
N LYS A 58 6.00 -9.03 4.41
CA LYS A 58 4.80 -8.63 5.18
C LYS A 58 4.34 -9.73 6.14
N GLN A 59 4.37 -11.00 5.72
CA GLN A 59 4.02 -12.13 6.59
C GLN A 59 5.01 -12.30 7.75
N MET A 60 6.31 -12.13 7.49
CA MET A 60 7.32 -12.15 8.55
C MET A 60 7.06 -11.08 9.60
N ARG A 61 6.60 -9.89 9.19
CA ARG A 61 6.25 -8.80 10.09
C ARG A 61 5.02 -9.12 10.95
N ILE A 62 3.98 -9.71 10.35
CA ILE A 62 2.77 -10.12 11.09
C ILE A 62 3.11 -11.12 12.20
N LEU A 63 3.96 -12.11 11.91
CA LEU A 63 4.28 -13.19 12.85
C LEU A 63 5.27 -12.79 13.94
N HIS A 64 6.24 -11.93 13.64
CA HIS A 64 7.39 -11.67 14.54
C HIS A 64 7.49 -10.22 15.04
N VAL A 65 6.73 -9.27 14.49
CA VAL A 65 6.89 -7.84 14.79
C VAL A 65 5.54 -7.14 14.86
N ASN A 66 4.82 -7.24 15.99
CA ASN A 66 3.62 -6.46 16.39
C ASN A 66 2.64 -5.99 15.27
N GLY A 67 2.57 -6.69 14.13
CA GLY A 67 1.75 -6.39 12.97
C GLY A 67 1.96 -5.01 12.30
N PHE A 68 0.83 -4.42 11.92
CA PHE A 68 0.71 -3.11 11.27
C PHE A 68 0.02 -2.14 12.24
N ASN A 69 0.54 -0.93 12.34
CA ASN A 69 -0.04 0.12 13.17
C ASN A 69 -1.34 0.69 12.54
N ALA A 70 -2.17 1.38 13.33
CA ALA A 70 -3.44 1.93 12.88
C ALA A 70 -3.27 2.95 11.73
N GLU A 71 -2.25 3.80 11.80
CA GLU A 71 -1.92 4.77 10.74
C GLU A 71 -1.50 4.06 9.44
N GLU A 72 -0.69 3.00 9.54
CA GLU A 72 -0.27 2.21 8.39
C GLU A 72 -1.46 1.50 7.73
N LYS A 73 -2.40 0.97 8.54
CA LYS A 73 -3.64 0.38 8.03
C LYS A 73 -4.46 1.41 7.25
N LYS A 74 -4.57 2.64 7.75
CA LYS A 74 -5.30 3.72 7.05
C LYS A 74 -4.67 4.04 5.70
N GLN A 75 -3.35 4.11 5.61
CA GLN A 75 -2.65 4.29 4.33
C GLN A 75 -2.88 3.10 3.39
N LYS A 76 -2.83 1.88 3.91
CA LYS A 76 -3.04 0.65 3.12
C LYS A 76 -4.46 0.54 2.56
N ILE A 77 -5.48 1.11 3.22
CA ILE A 77 -6.83 1.20 2.65
C ILE A 77 -6.83 1.97 1.34
N GLN A 78 -6.09 3.09 1.27
CA GLN A 78 -5.99 3.86 0.03
C GLN A 78 -5.25 3.09 -1.07
N ASP A 79 -4.18 2.37 -0.72
CA ASP A 79 -3.48 1.49 -1.67
C ASP A 79 -4.43 0.42 -2.24
N ILE A 80 -5.24 -0.22 -1.39
CA ILE A 80 -6.21 -1.25 -1.81
C ILE A 80 -7.25 -0.65 -2.77
N LYS A 81 -7.77 0.53 -2.42
CA LYS A 81 -8.71 1.29 -3.26
C LYS A 81 -8.12 1.58 -4.65
N ASN A 82 -6.89 2.08 -4.70
CA ASN A 82 -6.20 2.37 -5.96
C ASN A 82 -5.97 1.10 -6.78
N ASN A 83 -5.55 -0.01 -6.15
CA ASN A 83 -5.35 -1.28 -6.83
C ASN A 83 -6.64 -1.82 -7.47
N ILE A 84 -7.79 -1.65 -6.79
CA ILE A 84 -9.09 -2.07 -7.34
C ILE A 84 -9.45 -1.21 -8.56
N LYS A 85 -9.26 0.11 -8.47
CA LYS A 85 -9.50 1.03 -9.59
C LYS A 85 -8.66 0.63 -10.81
N GLU A 86 -7.36 0.49 -10.61
CA GLU A 86 -6.40 0.15 -11.67
C GLU A 86 -6.71 -1.23 -12.29
N ALA A 87 -7.08 -2.22 -11.47
CA ALA A 87 -7.44 -3.54 -11.95
C ALA A 87 -8.68 -3.52 -12.88
N ILE A 88 -9.74 -2.81 -12.47
CA ILE A 88 -10.98 -2.71 -13.26
C ILE A 88 -10.72 -1.93 -14.55
N GLU A 89 -9.98 -0.82 -14.47
CA GLU A 89 -9.59 -0.02 -15.63
C GLU A 89 -8.79 -0.84 -16.65
N THR A 90 -7.81 -1.60 -16.17
CA THR A 90 -6.97 -2.47 -17.01
C THR A 90 -7.83 -3.52 -17.71
N ILE A 91 -8.76 -4.17 -17.00
CA ILE A 91 -9.64 -5.19 -17.59
C ILE A 91 -10.52 -4.56 -18.68
N VAL A 92 -11.20 -3.45 -18.38
CA VAL A 92 -12.12 -2.79 -19.31
C VAL A 92 -11.39 -2.28 -20.56
N THR A 93 -10.19 -1.73 -20.39
CA THR A 93 -9.35 -1.29 -21.50
C THR A 93 -8.87 -2.48 -22.33
N ALA A 94 -8.49 -3.58 -21.69
CA ALA A 94 -8.07 -4.79 -22.39
C ALA A 94 -9.19 -5.42 -23.22
N MET A 95 -10.46 -5.32 -22.81
CA MET A 95 -11.60 -5.88 -23.56
C MET A 95 -11.66 -5.38 -25.01
N SER A 96 -11.27 -4.12 -25.28
CA SER A 96 -11.23 -3.55 -26.63
C SER A 96 -9.91 -3.80 -27.37
N MET A 97 -8.82 -4.05 -26.64
CA MET A 97 -7.49 -4.32 -27.21
C MET A 97 -7.27 -5.78 -27.63
N LEU A 98 -8.02 -6.72 -27.04
CA LEU A 98 -7.95 -8.13 -27.39
C LEU A 98 -8.44 -8.38 -28.83
N VAL A 99 -7.88 -9.41 -29.47
CA VAL A 99 -8.26 -9.84 -30.83
C VAL A 99 -8.73 -11.30 -30.78
N PRO A 100 -10.01 -11.60 -31.08
CA PRO A 100 -11.10 -10.66 -31.34
C PRO A 100 -11.55 -9.91 -30.08
N PRO A 101 -12.12 -8.69 -30.22
CA PRO A 101 -12.53 -7.87 -29.08
C PRO A 101 -13.68 -8.51 -28.31
N VAL A 102 -13.63 -8.39 -26.97
CA VAL A 102 -14.63 -8.97 -26.07
C VAL A 102 -15.78 -7.98 -25.87
N GLN A 103 -16.99 -8.41 -26.22
CA GLN A 103 -18.19 -7.59 -26.04
C GLN A 103 -18.85 -7.83 -24.67
N LEU A 104 -19.63 -6.86 -24.20
CA LEU A 104 -20.42 -7.00 -22.99
C LEU A 104 -21.55 -8.02 -23.21
N ALA A 105 -21.73 -8.93 -22.24
CA ALA A 105 -22.88 -9.84 -22.24
C ALA A 105 -24.22 -9.09 -22.16
N CYS A 106 -24.25 -7.93 -21.48
CA CYS A 106 -25.43 -7.08 -21.40
C CYS A 106 -25.07 -5.64 -21.85
N PRO A 107 -25.63 -5.16 -22.97
CA PRO A 107 -25.39 -3.80 -23.47
C PRO A 107 -25.82 -2.71 -22.47
N ALA A 108 -26.77 -3.01 -21.58
CA ALA A 108 -27.22 -2.09 -20.54
C ALA A 108 -26.11 -1.69 -19.55
N ASN A 109 -24.98 -2.39 -19.50
CA ASN A 109 -23.85 -2.05 -18.63
C ASN A 109 -22.83 -1.10 -19.28
N LYS A 110 -23.05 -0.67 -20.53
CA LYS A 110 -22.13 0.23 -21.25
C LYS A 110 -21.85 1.53 -20.48
N PHE A 111 -22.87 2.13 -19.87
CA PHE A 111 -22.71 3.36 -19.06
C PHE A 111 -21.75 3.18 -17.86
N ARG A 112 -21.64 1.96 -17.31
CA ARG A 112 -20.73 1.66 -16.20
C ARG A 112 -19.28 1.61 -16.67
N ILE A 113 -19.06 1.06 -17.86
CA ILE A 113 -17.75 1.05 -18.50
C ILE A 113 -17.31 2.48 -18.82
N ASP A 114 -18.20 3.28 -19.42
CA ASP A 114 -17.90 4.68 -19.73
C ASP A 114 -17.60 5.49 -18.46
N TYR A 115 -18.30 5.21 -17.36
CA TYR A 115 -18.01 5.80 -16.05
C TYR A 115 -16.60 5.44 -15.55
N VAL A 116 -16.23 4.15 -15.56
CA VAL A 116 -14.90 3.69 -15.13
C VAL A 116 -13.79 4.33 -15.97
N LEU A 117 -13.96 4.39 -17.29
CA LEU A 117 -12.99 5.01 -18.20
C LEU A 117 -12.87 6.52 -17.99
N ASN A 118 -13.96 7.21 -17.66
CA ASN A 118 -13.91 8.64 -17.34
C ASN A 118 -13.25 8.91 -15.98
N LEU A 119 -13.41 8.01 -15.00
CA LEU A 119 -12.76 8.11 -13.70
C LEU A 119 -11.23 7.95 -13.75
N ALA A 120 -10.71 7.24 -14.75
CA ALA A 120 -9.27 7.10 -14.98
C ALA A 120 -8.56 8.46 -15.10
N ASN A 121 -9.24 9.46 -15.68
CA ASN A 121 -8.68 10.78 -15.91
C ASN A 121 -8.65 11.69 -14.66
N GLN A 122 -9.28 11.29 -13.56
CA GLN A 122 -9.27 12.06 -12.31
C GLN A 122 -8.10 11.65 -11.41
N LYS A 123 -7.19 12.60 -11.14
CA LYS A 123 -5.99 12.41 -10.32
C LYS A 123 -6.26 12.22 -8.82
N ASP A 124 -7.38 12.76 -8.33
CA ASP A 124 -7.78 12.69 -6.92
C ASP A 124 -9.15 12.02 -6.78
N PHE A 125 -9.25 10.77 -7.19
CA PHE A 125 -10.50 10.02 -7.08
C PHE A 125 -10.76 9.61 -5.62
N GLU A 126 -11.77 10.22 -5.01
CA GLU A 126 -12.38 9.70 -3.79
C GLU A 126 -13.51 8.72 -4.12
N PHE A 127 -13.50 7.57 -3.45
CA PHE A 127 -14.60 6.62 -3.49
C PHE A 127 -15.79 7.23 -2.73
N THR A 128 -16.66 7.96 -3.42
CA THR A 128 -17.95 8.39 -2.89
C THR A 128 -18.83 7.16 -2.68
N ALA A 129 -19.54 7.10 -1.55
CA ALA A 129 -20.44 6.01 -1.21
C ALA A 129 -21.64 5.89 -2.18
N ASP A 130 -21.91 6.95 -2.93
CA ASP A 130 -22.98 7.01 -3.91
C ASP A 130 -22.44 6.74 -5.31
N LEU A 131 -22.80 5.58 -5.86
CA LEU A 131 -22.77 5.38 -7.30
C LEU A 131 -23.76 6.39 -7.91
N PRO A 132 -23.38 7.18 -8.94
CA PRO A 132 -24.34 8.03 -9.61
C PRO A 132 -25.50 7.16 -10.10
N ALA A 133 -26.70 7.46 -9.61
CA ALA A 133 -27.91 6.77 -10.03
C ALA A 133 -28.01 6.83 -11.56
N PRO A 134 -28.37 5.73 -12.23
CA PRO A 134 -28.53 5.75 -13.67
C PRO A 134 -29.52 6.88 -14.04
N SER A 135 -29.12 7.73 -14.99
CA SER A 135 -29.91 8.86 -15.49
C SER A 135 -31.21 8.45 -16.20
N SER A 136 -31.50 7.15 -16.28
CA SER A 136 -32.75 6.62 -16.80
C SER A 136 -33.49 5.81 -15.72
N PRO A 137 -34.80 6.02 -15.54
CA PRO A 137 -35.60 5.17 -14.67
C PRO A 137 -35.55 3.74 -15.22
N ARG A 138 -34.89 2.83 -14.50
CA ARG A 138 -34.95 1.40 -14.81
C ARG A 138 -36.38 0.94 -14.54
N GLN A 139 -37.06 0.43 -15.57
CA GLN A 139 -38.21 -0.44 -15.37
C GLN A 139 -37.73 -1.64 -14.54
N VAL A 140 -38.11 -1.68 -13.26
CA VAL A 140 -37.97 -2.89 -12.46
C VAL A 140 -39.07 -3.83 -12.92
N LEU A 141 -38.69 -4.91 -13.61
CA LEU A 141 -39.60 -6.00 -13.91
C LEU A 141 -39.88 -6.77 -12.62
N CYS A 142 -40.95 -6.41 -11.92
CA CYS A 142 -41.44 -7.18 -10.78
C CYS A 142 -42.20 -8.42 -11.30
N LEU A 143 -41.85 -9.60 -10.78
CA LEU A 143 -42.61 -10.84 -11.01
C LEU A 143 -43.92 -10.80 -10.20
N GLY A 144 -44.96 -10.20 -10.79
CA GLY A 144 -46.33 -10.25 -10.28
C GLY A 144 -47.16 -11.20 -11.12
N LYS A 145 -47.52 -12.36 -10.54
CA LYS A 145 -48.60 -13.27 -10.98
C LYS A 145 -48.82 -13.38 -12.51
N GLY A 146 -47.80 -13.81 -13.26
CA GLY A 146 -47.99 -14.37 -14.60
C GLY A 146 -48.23 -13.39 -15.76
N GLU A 147 -48.14 -12.06 -15.56
CA GLU A 147 -48.17 -11.09 -16.67
C GLU A 147 -47.03 -10.07 -16.55
N TRP A 148 -46.26 -9.89 -17.62
CA TRP A 148 -45.26 -8.84 -17.72
C TRP A 148 -45.95 -7.50 -18.03
N ARG A 149 -46.21 -6.67 -17.02
CA ARG A 149 -46.62 -5.27 -17.22
C ARG A 149 -45.54 -4.32 -16.72
N ALA A 150 -45.17 -3.35 -17.56
CA ALA A 150 -44.29 -2.25 -17.19
C ALA A 150 -45.04 -1.29 -16.27
N ALA A 151 -44.69 -1.25 -14.98
CA ALA A 151 -45.17 -0.22 -14.06
C ALA A 151 -44.14 0.91 -14.00
N LEU A 152 -44.53 2.11 -14.47
CA LEU A 152 -43.81 3.34 -14.12
C LEU A 152 -44.11 3.66 -12.66
N THR A 153 -43.10 3.58 -11.79
CA THR A 153 -43.18 4.24 -10.49
C THR A 153 -43.02 5.75 -10.72
N CYS A 154 -44.14 6.46 -10.86
CA CYS A 154 -44.19 7.90 -10.73
C CYS A 154 -43.90 8.28 -9.26
N ALA A 155 -42.65 8.59 -8.96
CA ALA A 155 -42.36 9.54 -7.89
C ALA A 155 -42.76 10.93 -8.41
N ASN A 156 -44.01 11.32 -8.12
CA ASN A 156 -44.54 12.70 -8.02
C ASN A 156 -46.08 12.61 -8.02
N GLY A 157 -46.69 12.63 -6.83
CA GLY A 157 -48.10 12.99 -6.67
C GLY A 157 -48.21 14.46 -6.27
N PRO A 158 -49.11 15.26 -6.87
CA PRO A 158 -49.39 16.63 -6.44
C PRO A 158 -50.51 16.68 -5.38
N ALA A 159 -50.45 17.75 -4.56
CA ALA A 159 -51.35 18.22 -3.49
C ALA A 159 -51.29 17.48 -2.15
#